data_AF-A0A410V6Z8-F1
#
_entry.id   AF-A0A410V6Z8-F1
#
_cell.length_a   1.000
_cell.length_b   1.000
_cell.length_c   1.000
_cell.angle_alpha   90.00
_cell.angle_beta   90.00
_cell.angle_gamma   90.00
#
_symmetry.space_group_name_H-M   'P 1'
#
loop_
_entity.id
_entity.type
_entity.pdbx_description
1 polymer ?
#
loop_
_entity_poly.entity_id
_entity_poly.type
_entity_poly.pdbx_seq_one_letter_code
_entity_poly.pdbx_strand_id
1 'polypeptide(L)'
;MAKRPELAEAIPFRFFKNRRKDVVAVTLQPFTPAGKETINVVDVRLFAMDRSGANVPTPKGVSMSVNRLPDLHEAVTKALKKAQELGLLDGGDDE
;
A
#
# COMPACT_ATOMS: atom_id res chain seq x y z
N MET A 1 -30.02 -3.71 6.43
CA MET A 1 -28.62 -3.27 6.65
C MET A 1 -28.29 -2.23 5.61
N ALA A 2 -27.72 -1.08 5.99
CA ALA A 2 -27.33 -0.05 5.02
C ALA A 2 -26.17 -0.55 4.15
N LYS A 3 -26.26 -0.37 2.82
CA LYS A 3 -25.19 -0.71 1.88
C LYS A 3 -23.97 0.16 2.22
N ARG A 4 -22.80 -0.46 2.42
CA ARG A 4 -21.56 0.29 2.64
C ARG A 4 -21.22 1.07 1.36
N PRO A 5 -20.72 2.31 1.45
CA PRO A 5 -20.37 3.08 0.28
C PRO A 5 -19.26 2.37 -0.50
N GLU A 6 -19.44 2.22 -1.81
CA GLU A 6 -18.42 1.72 -2.73
C GLU A 6 -17.63 2.91 -3.29
N LEU A 7 -16.32 2.74 -3.43
CA LEU A 7 -15.47 3.74 -4.09
C LEU A 7 -15.74 3.75 -5.60
N ALA A 8 -15.95 4.93 -6.18
CA ALA A 8 -16.09 5.10 -7.62
C ALA A 8 -14.75 4.94 -8.35
N GLU A 9 -13.66 5.42 -7.74
CA GLU A 9 -12.31 5.38 -8.29
C GLU A 9 -11.28 5.00 -7.21
N ALA A 10 -10.14 4.49 -7.65
CA ALA A 10 -9.04 4.16 -6.76
C ALA A 10 -8.35 5.42 -6.21
N ILE A 11 -8.02 5.41 -4.92
CA ILE A 11 -7.34 6.51 -4.22
C ILE A 11 -5.94 6.04 -3.81
N PRO A 12 -4.88 6.39 -4.57
CA PRO A 12 -3.53 5.96 -4.28
C PRO A 12 -2.76 6.93 -3.37
N PHE A 13 -2.01 6.38 -2.42
CA PHE A 13 -1.02 7.07 -1.60
C PHE A 13 0.35 6.44 -1.90
N ARG A 14 1.36 7.24 -2.26
CA ARG A 14 2.61 6.73 -2.85
C ARG A 14 3.84 7.28 -2.14
N PHE A 15 4.88 6.47 -2.01
CA PHE A 15 6.22 6.90 -1.61
C PHE A 15 7.30 6.14 -2.39
N PHE A 16 8.45 6.77 -2.58
CA PHE A 16 9.60 6.11 -3.21
C PHE A 16 10.22 5.12 -2.24
N LYS A 17 10.44 3.90 -2.72
CA LYS A 17 11.11 2.83 -1.98
C LYS A 17 12.64 2.99 -1.99
N ASN A 18 13.20 3.54 -3.07
CA ASN A 18 14.63 3.61 -3.30
C ASN A 18 14.99 4.73 -4.30
N ARG A 19 16.28 5.00 -4.48
CA ARG A 19 16.80 5.98 -5.47
C ARG A 19 16.53 5.61 -6.92
N ARG A 20 16.25 4.32 -7.21
CA ARG A 20 15.81 3.87 -8.55
C ARG A 20 14.36 4.29 -8.87
N LYS A 21 13.72 5.04 -7.97
CA LYS A 21 12.36 5.55 -8.11
C LYS A 21 11.32 4.44 -8.22
N ASP A 22 11.60 3.26 -7.67
CA ASP A 22 10.56 2.28 -7.40
C ASP A 22 9.60 2.87 -6.35
N VAL A 23 8.32 2.54 -6.44
CA VAL A 23 7.28 3.13 -5.61
C VAL A 23 6.52 2.04 -4.86
N VAL A 24 6.25 2.26 -3.58
CA VAL A 24 5.18 1.55 -2.89
C VAL A 24 3.92 2.40 -2.95
N ALA A 25 2.84 1.81 -3.46
CA ALA A 25 1.52 2.44 -3.46
C ALA A 25 0.61 1.71 -2.46
N VAL A 26 0.01 2.47 -1.54
CA VAL A 26 -1.10 2.05 -0.68
C VAL A 26 -2.37 2.63 -1.30
N THR A 27 -3.25 1.78 -1.81
CA THR A 27 -4.39 2.21 -2.63
C THR A 27 -5.69 1.71 -2.03
N LEU A 28 -6.63 2.62 -1.76
CA LEU A 28 -8.03 2.25 -1.50
C LEU A 28 -8.73 2.08 -2.83
N GLN A 29 -9.30 0.92 -3.10
CA GLN A 29 -9.93 0.65 -4.40
C GLN A 29 -11.10 -0.33 -4.30
N PRO A 30 -12.06 -0.29 -5.25
CA PRO A 30 -13.07 -1.32 -5.37
C PRO A 30 -12.47 -2.62 -5.91
N PHE A 31 -12.97 -3.76 -5.42
CA PHE A 31 -12.65 -5.09 -5.92
C PHE A 31 -13.93 -5.92 -5.98
N THR A 32 -14.18 -6.54 -7.14
CA THR A 32 -15.32 -7.42 -7.35
C THR A 32 -14.82 -8.85 -7.51
N PRO A 33 -14.85 -9.67 -6.45
CA PRO A 33 -14.52 -11.08 -6.56
C PRO A 33 -15.53 -11.79 -7.48
N ALA A 34 -15.08 -12.82 -8.20
CA ALA A 34 -15.96 -13.60 -9.07
C ALA A 34 -17.20 -14.11 -8.31
N GLY A 35 -18.38 -13.75 -8.81
CA GLY A 35 -19.67 -14.16 -8.23
C GLY A 35 -20.02 -13.50 -6.88
N LYS A 36 -19.35 -12.40 -6.49
CA LYS A 36 -19.63 -11.67 -5.24
C LYS A 36 -19.86 -10.19 -5.50
N GLU A 37 -20.44 -9.53 -4.50
CA GLU A 37 -20.60 -8.08 -4.50
C GLU A 37 -19.24 -7.35 -4.46
N THR A 38 -19.22 -6.15 -5.04
CA THR A 38 -18.07 -5.25 -4.95
C THR A 38 -17.81 -4.86 -3.51
N ILE A 39 -16.55 -4.95 -3.10
CA ILE A 39 -16.08 -4.54 -1.79
C ILE A 39 -14.94 -3.54 -1.94
N ASN A 40 -14.78 -2.66 -0.95
CA ASN A 40 -13.58 -1.83 -0.87
C ASN A 40 -12.44 -2.64 -0.24
N VAL A 41 -11.26 -2.55 -0.85
CA VAL A 41 -10.03 -3.18 -0.38
C VAL A 41 -8.93 -2.13 -0.23
N VAL A 42 -7.91 -2.46 0.55
CA VAL A 42 -6.62 -1.79 0.50
C VAL A 42 -5.61 -2.69 -0.22
N ASP A 43 -4.92 -2.15 -1.21
CA ASP A 43 -3.82 -2.80 -1.92
C ASP A 43 -2.51 -2.09 -1.61
N VAL A 44 -1.52 -2.83 -1.14
CA VAL A 44 -0.16 -2.35 -0.90
C VAL A 44 0.74 -3.05 -1.89
N ARG A 45 1.25 -2.32 -2.88
CA ARG A 45 1.93 -2.93 -4.03
C ARG A 45 3.18 -2.16 -4.43
N LEU A 46 4.20 -2.92 -4.81
CA LEU A 46 5.40 -2.39 -5.43
C LEU A 46 5.12 -2.09 -6.90
N PHE A 47 5.50 -0.88 -7.31
CA PHE A 47 5.59 -0.46 -8.69
C PHE A 47 7.07 -0.27 -9.04
N ALA A 48 7.53 -0.91 -10.10
CA ALA A 48 8.90 -0.77 -10.59
C ALA A 48 8.98 0.34 -11.64
N MET A 49 10.08 1.09 -11.66
CA MET A 49 10.35 2.00 -12.77
C MET A 49 10.75 1.19 -14.01
N ASP A 50 10.01 1.36 -15.11
CA ASP A 50 10.34 0.73 -16.38
C ASP A 50 11.32 1.58 -17.21
N ARG A 51 11.75 1.05 -18.36
CA ARG A 51 12.70 1.72 -19.26
C ARG A 51 12.14 3.01 -19.90
N SER A 52 10.82 3.20 -19.88
CA SER A 52 10.16 4.41 -20.35
C SER A 52 10.06 5.50 -19.27
N GLY A 53 10.51 5.19 -18.04
CA GLY A 53 10.42 6.09 -16.89
C GLY A 53 9.07 6.05 -16.18
N ALA A 54 8.20 5.08 -16.51
CA ALA A 54 6.89 4.92 -15.88
C ALA A 54 6.96 3.93 -14.69
N ASN A 55 6.21 4.20 -13.63
CA ASN A 55 6.03 3.24 -12.54
C ASN A 55 4.92 2.24 -12.89
N VAL A 56 5.28 0.98 -13.14
CA VAL A 56 4.35 -0.10 -13.50
C VAL A 56 4.11 -1.05 -12.32
N PRO A 57 2.87 -1.50 -12.06
CA PRO A 57 2.57 -2.38 -10.93
C PRO A 57 3.27 -3.73 -11.10
N THR A 58 3.73 -4.30 -10.00
CA THR A 58 4.34 -5.64 -9.98
C THR A 58 3.43 -6.66 -9.26
N PRO A 59 3.66 -7.96 -9.45
CA PRO A 59 2.98 -8.99 -8.64
C PRO A 59 3.32 -8.92 -7.14
N LYS A 60 4.39 -8.21 -6.76
CA LYS A 60 4.84 -8.07 -5.37
C LYS A 60 3.95 -7.06 -4.65
N GLY A 61 2.99 -7.58 -3.90
CA GLY A 61 2.07 -6.78 -3.11
C GLY A 61 1.04 -7.65 -2.41
N VAL A 62 0.22 -7.03 -1.59
CA VAL A 62 -0.88 -7.67 -0.89
C VAL A 62 -2.14 -6.83 -1.04
N SER A 63 -3.26 -7.50 -1.27
CA SER A 63 -4.59 -6.89 -1.24
C SER A 63 -5.38 -7.49 -0.09
N MET A 64 -6.06 -6.66 0.69
CA MET A 64 -6.82 -7.11 1.85
C MET A 64 -8.10 -6.30 2.03
N SER A 65 -9.06 -6.86 2.78
CA SER A 65 -10.28 -6.15 3.19
C SER A 65 -9.92 -4.80 3.83
N VAL A 66 -10.66 -3.74 3.49
CA VAL A 66 -10.46 -2.41 4.09
C VAL A 66 -10.56 -2.42 5.62
N ASN A 67 -11.30 -3.38 6.19
CA ASN A 67 -11.41 -3.56 7.64
C ASN A 67 -10.10 -3.99 8.32
N ARG A 68 -9.08 -4.42 7.56
CA ARG A 68 -7.74 -4.75 8.07
C ARG A 68 -6.79 -3.56 8.13
N LEU A 69 -7.23 -2.39 7.66
CA LEU A 69 -6.41 -1.18 7.68
C LEU A 69 -5.97 -0.76 9.11
N PRO A 70 -6.81 -0.87 10.16
CA PRO A 70 -6.36 -0.61 11.54
C PRO A 70 -5.24 -1.56 11.99
N ASP A 71 -5.37 -2.86 11.69
CA ASP A 71 -4.35 -3.87 12.03
C ASP A 71 -3.01 -3.56 11.32
N LEU A 72 -3.06 -3.19 10.03
CA LEU A 72 -1.89 -2.79 9.27
C LEU A 72 -1.22 -1.55 9.85
N HIS A 73 -2.00 -0.52 10.19
CA HIS A 73 -1.51 0.71 10.80
C HIS A 73 -0.82 0.43 12.14
N GLU A 74 -1.41 -0.40 13.00
CA GLU A 74 -0.82 -0.79 14.27
C GLU A 74 0.50 -1.55 14.08
N ALA A 75 0.55 -2.50 13.13
CA ALA A 75 1.76 -3.26 12.85
C ALA A 75 2.92 -2.37 12.36
N VAL A 76 2.65 -1.45 11.43
CA VAL A 76 3.66 -0.49 10.93
C VAL A 76 4.12 0.44 12.05
N THR A 77 3.20 0.92 12.89
CA THR A 77 3.54 1.79 14.04
C THR A 77 4.45 1.07 15.03
N LYS A 78 4.17 -0.20 15.36
CA LYS A 78 5.02 -1.02 16.23
C LYS A 78 6.40 -1.24 15.62
N ALA A 79 6.48 -1.53 14.33
CA ALA A 79 7.75 -1.69 13.63
C ALA A 79 8.58 -0.40 13.66
N LEU A 80 7.97 0.75 13.38
CA LEU A 80 8.62 2.06 13.45
C LEU A 80 9.17 2.34 14.85
N LYS A 81 8.34 2.18 15.88
CA LYS A 81 8.76 2.37 17.27
C LYS A 81 9.94 1.46 17.62
N LYS A 82 9.90 0.20 17.20
CA LYS A 82 10.99 -0.74 17.48
C LYS A 82 12.28 -0.35 16.75
N ALA A 83 12.21 0.12 15.51
CA ALA A 83 13.36 0.61 14.77
C ALA A 83 14.01 1.83 15.48
N GLN A 84 13.19 2.75 16.00
CA GLN A 84 13.65 3.89 16.81
C GLN A 84 14.36 3.43 18.09
N GLU A 85 13.75 2.53 18.85
CA GLU A 85 14.33 1.98 20.09
C GLU A 85 15.69 1.30 19.86
N LEU A 86 15.86 0.68 18.71
CA LEU A 86 17.09 -0.03 18.34
C LEU A 86 18.12 0.88 17.67
N GLY A 87 17.81 2.16 17.44
CA GLY A 87 18.70 3.09 16.74
C GLY A 87 18.95 2.70 15.27
N LEU A 88 17.97 2.08 14.60
CA LEU A 88 18.09 1.64 13.20
C LEU A 88 17.73 2.73 12.17
N LEU A 89 17.41 3.94 12.62
CA LEU A 89 16.97 5.04 11.76
C LEU A 89 18.06 6.11 11.71
N ASP A 90 18.81 6.17 10.61
CA ASP A 90 19.90 7.13 10.43
C ASP A 90 19.47 8.43 9.73
N GLY A 91 18.16 8.64 9.54
CA GLY A 91 17.59 9.88 9.02
C GLY A 91 17.68 10.07 7.50
N GLY A 92 18.20 9.10 6.75
CA GLY A 92 18.19 9.12 5.28
C GLY A 92 18.55 7.77 4.65
N ASP A 93 17.77 7.35 3.65
CA ASP A 93 18.15 6.28 2.74
C ASP A 93 19.12 6.86 1.69
N ASP A 94 20.38 7.02 2.10
CA ASP A 94 21.44 7.55 1.24
C ASP A 94 22.17 6.47 0.40
N GLU A 95 21.45 5.40 0.00
CA GLU A 95 21.91 4.35 -0.94
C GLU A 95 21.53 4.59 -2.40
#